data_AF-A0A7S2CHN7-F1
#
_entry.id   AF-A0A7S2CHN7-F1
#
_cell.length_a   1.000
_cell.length_b   1.000
_cell.length_c   1.000
_cell.angle_alpha   90.00
_cell.angle_beta   90.00
_cell.angle_gamma   90.00
#
_symmetry.space_group_name_H-M   'P 1'
#
loop_
_entity.id
_entity.type
_entity.pdbx_description
1 polymer ?
#
loop_
_entity_poly.entity_id
_entity_poly.type
_entity_poly.pdbx_seq_one_letter_code
_entity_poly.pdbx_strand_id
1 'polypeptide(L)'
;PADKVIAFLKEHAATLETHQTRAQELEEYQVVLGLPLTEFGLIEEVVEEVNVKLDLWQAVKNWGTATKTWEAMPLETVDAETLEKEVTAYNRTVARAIQRLPGNPVGPKLRERVKEWLPVVPLVADL
;
A
#
# COMPACT_ATOMS: atom_id res chain seq x y z
N PRO A 1 -7.61 14.33 -0.36
CA PRO A 1 -7.42 13.67 -1.67
C PRO A 1 -7.17 12.15 -1.55
N ALA A 2 -6.19 11.74 -0.73
CA ALA A 2 -5.88 10.31 -0.50
C ALA A 2 -7.09 9.53 0.06
N ASP A 3 -7.85 10.09 1.00
CA ASP A 3 -9.02 9.42 1.58
C ASP A 3 -10.09 9.05 0.57
N LYS A 4 -10.32 9.90 -0.45
CA LYS A 4 -11.28 9.61 -1.52
C LYS A 4 -10.82 8.44 -2.37
N VAL A 5 -9.53 8.38 -2.70
CA VAL A 5 -8.96 7.29 -3.49
C VAL A 5 -8.96 5.98 -2.69
N ILE A 6 -8.62 6.04 -1.40
CA ILE A 6 -8.68 4.88 -0.50
C ILE A 6 -10.11 4.36 -0.39
N ALA A 7 -11.10 5.24 -0.22
CA ALA A 7 -12.51 4.84 -0.15
C ALA A 7 -12.96 4.13 -1.44
N PHE A 8 -12.63 4.71 -2.60
CA PHE A 8 -12.91 4.11 -3.90
C PHE A 8 -12.26 2.73 -4.06
N LEU A 9 -10.97 2.59 -3.72
CA LEU A 9 -10.26 1.31 -3.81
C LEU A 9 -10.82 0.26 -2.86
N LYS A 10 -11.26 0.64 -1.65
CA LYS A 10 -11.91 -0.27 -0.71
C LYS A 10 -13.26 -0.78 -1.22
N GLU A 11 -14.06 0.08 -1.83
CA GLU A 11 -15.33 -0.31 -2.45
C GLU A 11 -15.11 -1.34 -3.57
N HIS A 12 -14.10 -1.11 -4.42
CA HIS A 12 -13.76 -2.03 -5.51
C HIS A 12 -13.15 -3.34 -4.97
N ALA A 13 -12.32 -3.28 -3.93
CA ALA A 13 -11.78 -4.46 -3.27
C ALA A 13 -12.91 -5.36 -2.71
N ALA A 14 -13.92 -4.78 -2.06
CA ALA A 14 -15.08 -5.53 -1.53
C ALA A 14 -15.92 -6.17 -2.65
N THR A 15 -16.08 -5.47 -3.77
CA THR A 15 -16.78 -6.02 -4.95
C THR A 15 -16.01 -7.18 -5.56
N LEU A 16 -14.69 -7.04 -5.69
CA LEU A 16 -13.81 -8.10 -6.20
C LEU A 16 -13.76 -9.32 -5.27
N GLU A 17 -13.75 -9.11 -3.96
CA GLU A 17 -13.85 -10.19 -2.96
C GLU A 17 -15.17 -10.97 -3.14
N THR A 18 -16.29 -10.27 -3.40
CA THR A 18 -17.57 -10.92 -3.70
C THR A 18 -17.48 -11.79 -4.97
N HIS A 19 -16.80 -11.30 -6.01
CA HIS A 19 -16.59 -12.07 -7.25
C HIS A 19 -15.64 -13.25 -7.04
N GLN A 20 -14.60 -13.10 -6.22
CA GLN A 20 -13.66 -14.17 -5.88
C GLN A 20 -14.36 -15.29 -5.09
N THR A 21 -15.16 -14.94 -4.08
CA THR A 21 -15.98 -15.92 -3.34
C THR A 21 -16.94 -16.63 -4.29
N ARG A 22 -17.58 -15.89 -5.22
CA ARG A 22 -18.47 -16.50 -6.21
C ARG A 22 -17.75 -17.45 -7.16
N ALA A 23 -16.52 -17.12 -7.56
CA ALA A 23 -15.68 -18.01 -8.38
C ALA A 23 -15.38 -19.32 -7.64
N GLN A 24 -14.98 -19.24 -6.37
CA GLN A 24 -14.72 -20.42 -5.53
C GLN A 24 -15.96 -21.31 -5.38
N GLU A 25 -17.14 -20.72 -5.13
CA GLU A 25 -18.40 -21.48 -5.08
C GLU A 25 -18.70 -22.21 -6.39
N LEU A 26 -18.44 -21.57 -7.54
CA LEU A 26 -18.65 -22.19 -8.85
C LEU A 26 -17.69 -23.34 -9.10
N GLU A 27 -16.42 -23.20 -8.70
CA GLU A 27 -15.44 -24.28 -8.77
C GLU A 27 -15.89 -25.49 -7.91
N GLU A 28 -16.36 -25.26 -6.69
CA GLU A 28 -16.91 -26.32 -5.84
C GLU A 28 -18.08 -27.06 -6.52
N TYR A 29 -19.00 -26.32 -7.15
CA TYR A 29 -20.10 -26.93 -7.91
C TYR A 29 -19.61 -27.71 -9.13
N GLN A 30 -18.60 -27.22 -9.84
CA GLN A 30 -18.01 -27.93 -10.97
C GLN A 30 -17.40 -29.25 -10.53
N VAL A 31 -16.70 -29.28 -9.39
CA VAL A 31 -16.17 -30.52 -8.79
C VAL A 31 -17.29 -31.51 -8.48
N VAL A 32 -18.35 -31.06 -7.79
CA VAL A 32 -19.48 -31.92 -7.40
C VAL A 32 -20.21 -32.50 -8.61
N LEU A 33 -20.35 -31.71 -9.67
CA LEU A 33 -21.04 -32.11 -10.90
C LEU A 33 -20.15 -32.88 -11.89
N GLY A 34 -18.86 -33.04 -11.59
CA GLY A 34 -17.89 -33.67 -12.49
C GLY A 34 -17.64 -32.87 -13.77
N LEU A 35 -17.81 -31.55 -13.72
CA LEU A 35 -17.55 -30.64 -14.83
C LEU A 35 -16.07 -30.22 -14.87
N PRO A 36 -15.54 -29.84 -16.04
CA PRO A 36 -14.23 -29.20 -16.13
C PRO A 36 -14.17 -27.92 -15.30
N LEU A 37 -13.07 -27.75 -14.55
CA LEU A 37 -12.82 -26.52 -13.79
C LEU A 37 -12.62 -25.34 -14.72
N THR A 38 -13.24 -24.22 -14.39
CA THR A 38 -13.00 -22.94 -15.06
C THR A 38 -11.92 -22.16 -14.31
N GLU A 39 -10.91 -21.67 -15.03
CA GLU A 39 -9.88 -20.83 -14.44
C GLU A 39 -10.37 -19.38 -14.30
N PHE A 40 -10.26 -18.82 -13.11
CA PHE A 40 -10.60 -17.43 -12.79
C PHE A 40 -9.37 -16.53 -12.57
N GLY A 41 -8.25 -16.83 -13.24
CA GLY A 41 -6.96 -16.13 -13.01
C GLY A 41 -7.00 -14.60 -13.19
N LEU A 42 -7.88 -14.07 -14.05
CA LEU A 42 -8.07 -12.63 -14.20
C LEU A 42 -8.63 -11.97 -12.91
N ILE A 43 -9.51 -12.66 -12.17
CA ILE A 43 -10.04 -12.13 -10.91
C ILE A 43 -8.91 -12.04 -9.88
N GLU A 44 -8.06 -13.05 -9.80
CA GLU A 44 -6.91 -13.05 -8.89
C GLU A 44 -5.92 -11.92 -9.21
N GLU A 45 -5.61 -11.72 -10.49
CA GLU A 45 -4.73 -10.63 -10.96
C GLU A 45 -5.28 -9.26 -10.56
N VAL A 46 -6.57 -9.03 -10.81
CA VAL A 46 -7.21 -7.74 -10.52
C VAL A 46 -7.34 -7.50 -9.01
N VAL A 47 -7.61 -8.54 -8.21
CA VAL A 47 -7.60 -8.48 -6.74
C VAL A 47 -6.20 -8.06 -6.25
N GLU A 48 -5.14 -8.70 -6.75
CA GLU A 48 -3.77 -8.35 -6.38
C GLU A 48 -3.44 -6.89 -6.77
N GLU A 49 -3.80 -6.46 -7.98
CA GLU A 49 -3.54 -5.10 -8.44
C GLU A 49 -4.25 -4.04 -7.57
N VAL A 50 -5.52 -4.26 -7.23
CA VAL A 50 -6.29 -3.34 -6.37
C VAL A 50 -5.71 -3.28 -4.96
N ASN A 51 -5.31 -4.43 -4.39
CA ASN A 51 -4.69 -4.47 -3.07
C ASN A 51 -3.35 -3.71 -3.05
N VAL A 52 -2.50 -3.87 -4.07
CA VAL A 52 -1.24 -3.12 -4.16
C VAL A 52 -1.50 -1.60 -4.28
N LYS A 53 -2.52 -1.18 -5.04
CA LYS A 53 -2.93 0.23 -5.11
C LYS A 53 -3.41 0.74 -3.76
N LEU A 54 -4.21 -0.04 -3.04
CA LEU A 54 -4.74 0.33 -1.73
C LEU A 54 -3.60 0.53 -0.72
N ASP A 55 -2.66 -0.41 -0.66
CA ASP A 55 -1.47 -0.33 0.19
C ASP A 55 -0.65 0.92 -0.10
N LEU A 56 -0.42 1.23 -1.39
CA LEU A 56 0.31 2.43 -1.79
C LEU A 56 -0.38 3.71 -1.30
N TRP A 57 -1.69 3.82 -1.50
CA TRP A 57 -2.43 5.02 -1.08
C TRP A 57 -2.55 5.14 0.44
N GLN A 58 -2.66 4.01 1.14
CA GLN A 58 -2.61 4.00 2.60
C GLN A 58 -1.22 4.44 3.10
N ALA A 59 -0.14 4.02 2.45
CA ALA A 59 1.21 4.49 2.74
C ALA A 59 1.37 5.99 2.49
N VAL A 60 0.82 6.54 1.38
CA VAL A 60 0.81 7.99 1.11
C VAL A 60 0.11 8.76 2.23
N LYS A 61 -1.05 8.27 2.68
CA LYS A 61 -1.81 8.90 3.77
C LYS A 61 -1.02 8.85 5.08
N ASN A 62 -0.55 7.66 5.46
CA ASN A 62 0.11 7.45 6.74
C ASN A 62 1.44 8.23 6.80
N TRP A 63 2.22 8.24 5.72
CA TRP A 63 3.42 9.06 5.61
C TRP A 63 3.11 10.54 5.81
N GLY A 64 2.08 11.05 5.13
CA GLY A 64 1.67 12.45 5.28
C GLY A 64 1.22 12.80 6.71
N THR A 65 0.65 11.86 7.45
CA THR A 65 0.34 12.04 8.88
C THR A 65 1.61 12.01 9.74
N ALA A 66 2.48 11.02 9.52
CA ALA A 66 3.74 10.87 10.27
C ALA A 66 4.63 12.11 10.12
N THR A 67 4.84 12.57 8.89
CA THR A 67 5.57 13.82 8.58
C THR A 67 5.03 15.01 9.37
N LYS A 68 3.70 15.22 9.40
CA LYS A 68 3.10 16.33 10.16
C LYS A 68 3.27 16.19 11.66
N THR A 69 3.20 14.96 12.18
CA THR A 69 3.44 14.69 13.60
C THR A 69 4.87 15.03 13.97
N TRP A 70 5.85 14.57 13.19
CA TRP A 70 7.26 14.85 13.43
C TRP A 70 7.60 16.33 13.31
N GLU A 71 7.03 17.03 12.33
CA GLU A 71 7.18 18.49 12.17
C GLU A 71 6.61 19.28 13.36
N ALA A 72 5.63 18.72 14.09
CA ALA A 72 5.00 19.36 15.24
C ALA A 72 5.65 18.98 16.59
N MET A 73 6.51 17.97 16.63
CA MET A 73 7.19 17.53 17.85
C MET A 73 8.43 18.39 18.12
N PRO A 74 8.70 18.76 19.38
CA PRO A 74 10.00 19.33 19.75
C PRO A 74 11.11 18.35 19.39
N LEU A 75 12.19 18.85 18.74
CA LEU A 75 13.28 18.00 18.23
C LEU A 75 13.92 17.12 19.33
N GLU A 76 14.00 17.63 20.56
CA GLU A 76 14.51 16.92 21.74
C GLU A 76 13.68 15.69 22.15
N THR A 77 12.46 15.57 21.63
CA THR A 77 11.53 14.46 21.93
C THR A 77 11.38 13.46 20.79
N VAL A 78 11.98 13.76 19.63
CA VAL A 78 11.92 12.87 18.47
C VAL A 78 13.02 11.82 18.61
N ASP A 79 12.62 10.57 18.75
CA ASP A 79 13.55 9.44 18.73
C ASP A 79 14.04 9.18 17.30
N ALA A 80 15.32 9.46 17.06
CA ALA A 80 15.96 9.26 15.76
C ALA A 80 15.94 7.79 15.30
N GLU A 81 16.01 6.82 16.22
CA GLU A 81 15.97 5.40 15.88
C GLU A 81 14.59 5.00 15.37
N THR A 82 13.53 5.48 16.04
CA THR A 82 12.15 5.28 15.59
C THR A 82 11.91 5.94 14.23
N LEU A 83 12.40 7.17 14.03
CA LEU A 83 12.29 7.88 12.75
C LEU A 83 12.98 7.12 11.61
N GLU A 84 14.20 6.63 11.83
CA GLU A 84 14.94 5.85 10.82
C GLU A 84 14.23 4.54 10.46
N LYS A 85 13.70 3.83 11.46
CA LYS A 85 12.91 2.60 11.27
C LYS A 85 11.69 2.86 10.40
N GLU A 86 10.95 3.94 10.67
CA GLU A 86 9.79 4.32 9.87
C GLU A 86 10.18 4.68 8.43
N VAL A 87 11.16 5.58 8.24
CA VAL A 87 11.67 5.96 6.90
C VAL A 87 12.08 4.72 6.10
N THR A 88 12.76 3.77 6.72
CA THR A 88 13.18 2.51 6.08
C THR A 88 12.00 1.62 5.71
N ALA A 89 11.00 1.50 6.58
CA ALA A 89 9.80 0.71 6.33
C ALA A 89 8.98 1.27 5.16
N TYR A 90 8.82 2.60 5.09
CA TYR A 90 8.14 3.25 3.97
C TYR A 90 8.91 3.10 2.66
N ASN A 91 10.24 3.20 2.68
CA ASN A 91 11.06 2.94 1.50
C ASN A 91 10.85 1.53 0.91
N ARG A 92 10.76 0.50 1.76
CA ARG A 92 10.45 -0.88 1.32
C ARG A 92 9.06 -1.00 0.70
N THR A 93 8.07 -0.38 1.32
CA THR A 93 6.68 -0.38 0.84
C THR A 93 6.58 0.29 -0.53
N VAL A 94 7.23 1.44 -0.69
CA VAL A 94 7.29 2.17 -1.96
C VAL A 94 8.01 1.39 -3.05
N ALA A 95 9.14 0.74 -2.74
CA ALA A 95 9.88 -0.06 -3.71
C ALA A 95 9.03 -1.22 -4.26
N ARG A 96 8.30 -1.91 -3.38
CA ARG A 96 7.36 -2.98 -3.76
C ARG A 96 6.24 -2.45 -4.65
N ALA A 97 5.64 -1.33 -4.29
CA ALA A 97 4.56 -0.72 -5.07
C ALA A 97 5.02 -0.27 -6.46
N ILE A 98 6.23 0.31 -6.60
CA ILE A 98 6.79 0.70 -7.90
C ILE A 98 7.03 -0.52 -8.79
N GLN A 99 7.53 -1.63 -8.22
CA GLN A 99 7.76 -2.86 -8.97
C GLN A 99 6.45 -3.48 -9.46
N ARG A 100 5.40 -3.46 -8.63
CA ARG A 100 4.11 -4.07 -8.92
C ARG A 100 3.16 -3.19 -9.74
N LEU A 101 3.39 -1.86 -9.77
CA LEU A 101 2.59 -0.89 -10.53
C LEU A 101 3.47 -0.09 -11.49
N PRO A 102 4.06 -0.72 -12.52
CA PRO A 102 4.92 -0.03 -13.47
C PRO A 102 4.16 1.11 -14.16
N GLY A 103 4.79 2.28 -14.24
CA GLY A 103 4.18 3.49 -14.84
C GLY A 103 3.24 4.27 -13.90
N ASN A 104 2.94 3.79 -12.69
CA ASN A 104 2.16 4.56 -11.73
C ASN A 104 3.00 5.71 -11.13
N PRO A 105 2.56 6.98 -11.24
CA PRO A 105 3.35 8.13 -10.80
C PRO A 105 3.34 8.34 -9.27
N VAL A 106 2.45 7.69 -8.53
CA VAL A 106 2.29 7.87 -7.08
C VAL A 106 3.44 7.22 -6.31
N GLY A 107 3.90 6.04 -6.75
CA GLY A 107 5.04 5.35 -6.16
C GLY A 107 6.32 6.19 -6.15
N PRO A 108 6.79 6.69 -7.32
CA PRO A 108 7.93 7.58 -7.40
C PRO A 108 7.78 8.86 -6.55
N LYS A 109 6.61 9.50 -6.58
CA LYS A 109 6.33 10.69 -5.76
C LYS A 109 6.43 10.42 -4.27
N LEU A 110 5.90 9.29 -3.78
CA LEU A 110 6.06 8.92 -2.38
C LEU A 110 7.53 8.64 -2.04
N ARG A 111 8.28 8.01 -2.95
CA ARG A 111 9.72 7.78 -2.78
C ARG A 111 10.50 9.07 -2.58
N GLU A 112 10.21 10.09 -3.38
CA GLU A 112 10.85 11.41 -3.27
C GLU A 112 10.59 12.04 -1.90
N ARG A 113 9.33 12.00 -1.43
CA ARG A 113 8.96 12.52 -0.10
C ARG A 113 9.62 11.76 1.04
N VAL A 114 9.83 10.45 0.89
CA VAL A 114 10.58 9.66 1.89
C VAL A 114 12.07 10.01 1.87
N LYS A 115 12.65 10.29 0.69
CA LYS A 115 14.06 10.69 0.57
C LYS A 115 14.36 12.06 1.20
N GLU A 116 13.40 12.98 1.21
CA GLU A 116 13.53 14.29 1.88
C GLU A 116 13.86 14.15 3.38
N TRP A 117 13.49 13.04 4.01
CA TRP A 117 13.74 12.78 5.43
C TRP A 117 15.08 12.11 5.71
N LEU A 118 15.77 11.55 4.71
CA LEU A 118 17.10 10.94 4.89
C LEU A 118 18.16 11.88 5.48
N PRO A 119 18.27 13.16 5.06
CA PRO A 119 19.21 14.10 5.70
C PRO A 119 18.72 14.62 7.06
N VAL A 120 17.43 14.47 7.39
CA VAL A 120 16.84 14.95 8.66
C VAL A 120 17.13 13.96 9.80
N VAL A 121 17.09 12.65 9.51
CA VAL A 121 17.40 11.58 10.48
C VAL A 121 18.74 11.79 11.23
N PRO A 122 19.89 11.98 10.55
CA PRO A 122 21.17 12.18 11.25
C PRO A 122 21.20 13.49 12.05
N LEU A 123 20.52 14.54 11.60
CA LEU A 123 20.45 15.82 12.35
C LEU A 123 19.73 15.66 13.69
N VAL A 124 18.69 14.82 13.74
CA VAL A 124 17.97 14.51 14.99
C VAL A 124 18.77 13.58 15.89
N ALA A 125 19.59 12.69 15.32
CA ALA A 125 20.46 11.79 16.08
C ALA A 125 21.66 12.50 16.74
N ASP A 126 22.10 13.62 16.16
CA ASP A 126 23.26 14.40 16.62
C ASP A 126 22.89 15.48 17.68
N LEU A 127 21.60 15.65 18.01
CA LEU A 127 21.09 16.58 19.04
C LEU A 127 21.13 15.98 20.45
#